data_AF-A0A4P7IEB6-F1
#
_entry.id   AF-A0A4P7IEB6-F1
#
_cell.length_a   1.000
_cell.length_b   1.000
_cell.length_c   1.000
_cell.angle_alpha   90.00
_cell.angle_beta   90.00
_cell.angle_gamma   90.00
#
_symmetry.space_group_name_H-M   'P 1'
#
loop_
_entity.id
_entity.type
_entity.pdbx_description
1 polymer ?
#
loop_
_entity_poly.entity_id
_entity_poly.type
_entity_poly.pdbx_seq_one_letter_code
_entity_poly.pdbx_strand_id
1 'polypeptide(L)'
;MPLALPALTVALPTHERWFVESQAAGDWSFFFSPLPLVLTAAVVAVTIAWRLVALRVDRPELPFLKRLGGLVPWIPRLLGIHLGVALLALAATGAFITPSIDHLEGVGGNALLLVEAALGIWLITGWQLRTAAALVLMLAPALALVAGWTALGESANLAAVAAFLVVVPPGPDAHGEAHPSRAELQWALLWLRLGVGTALIVLAFSEKLTNPGMAIDTLERYPALDVFALVGINVSPEAFVAIAGATELLFGLLVISGAFPQVAVLVAMVPFNATLLLFGQTEMVGHLPVYGVFLALLVYGSNAETAGAVRWLPSRVAHRAVPAVAA
;
A
#
# COMPACT_ATOMS: atom_id res chain seq x y z
N MET A 1 -0.02 17.36 45.07
CA MET A 1 0.75 17.54 43.82
C MET A 1 -0.05 16.87 42.71
N PRO A 2 -0.62 17.64 41.76
CA PRO A 2 -1.35 17.03 40.66
C PRO A 2 -0.30 16.39 39.72
N LEU A 3 -0.47 15.10 39.46
CA LEU A 3 0.26 14.38 38.42
C LEU A 3 -0.16 14.97 37.08
N ALA A 4 0.72 15.76 36.46
CA ALA A 4 0.57 16.14 35.06
C ALA A 4 0.73 14.86 34.23
N LEU A 5 -0.37 14.41 33.61
CA LEU A 5 -0.30 13.49 32.49
C LEU A 5 0.56 14.17 31.43
N PRO A 6 1.65 13.54 30.93
CA PRO A 6 2.33 14.08 29.77
C PRO A 6 1.29 14.20 28.66
N ALA A 7 1.22 15.36 28.02
CA ALA A 7 0.46 15.51 26.80
C ALA A 7 0.96 14.40 25.86
N LEU A 8 0.09 13.45 25.54
CA LEU A 8 0.35 12.49 24.47
C LEU A 8 0.41 13.31 23.18
N THR A 9 1.62 13.77 22.84
CA THR A 9 1.94 14.15 21.47
C THR A 9 1.82 12.86 20.67
N VAL A 10 0.71 12.72 19.95
CA VAL A 10 0.53 11.63 19.01
C VAL A 10 1.58 11.83 17.92
N ALA A 11 2.69 11.11 18.03
CA ALA A 11 3.67 10.98 16.97
C ALA A 11 3.02 10.10 15.90
N LEU A 12 2.52 10.73 14.83
CA LEU A 12 1.96 10.01 13.69
C LEU A 12 3.13 9.39 12.91
N PRO A 13 3.11 8.14 12.44
CA PRO A 13 4.25 7.55 11.71
C PRO A 13 4.11 7.74 10.19
N THR A 14 5.20 7.73 9.38
CA THR A 14 5.34 7.19 7.98
C THR A 14 6.48 7.77 7.13
N HIS A 15 6.71 7.22 5.92
CA HIS A 15 7.72 7.49 4.86
C HIS A 15 8.67 8.68 5.03
N GLU A 16 8.19 9.92 5.01
CA GLU A 16 9.06 11.09 5.21
C GLU A 16 9.65 11.11 6.64
N ARG A 17 8.86 10.70 7.63
CA ARG A 17 9.23 10.52 9.03
C ARG A 17 10.08 9.29 9.29
N TRP A 18 10.33 8.43 8.29
CA TRP A 18 11.46 7.50 8.35
C TRP A 18 12.80 8.25 8.37
N PHE A 19 12.79 9.52 7.91
CA PHE A 19 13.98 10.32 7.69
C PHE A 19 13.97 11.66 8.44
N VAL A 20 12.80 12.19 8.83
CA VAL A 20 12.64 13.45 9.58
C VAL A 20 11.84 13.30 10.87
N GLU A 21 11.98 14.25 11.79
CA GLU A 21 11.26 14.19 13.07
C GLU A 21 9.76 14.39 12.87
N SER A 22 9.02 13.62 13.64
CA SER A 22 7.59 13.39 13.51
C SER A 22 6.77 14.63 13.94
N GLN A 23 6.25 15.43 12.99
CA GLN A 23 5.38 16.59 13.29
C GLN A 23 3.87 16.27 13.28
N ALA A 24 3.06 16.83 14.18
CA ALA A 24 1.63 16.53 14.22
C ALA A 24 0.91 16.97 12.94
N ALA A 25 0.35 16.00 12.20
CA ALA A 25 -0.52 16.26 11.07
C ALA A 25 -1.87 16.82 11.54
N GLY A 26 -2.60 17.46 10.64
CA GLY A 26 -3.92 18.02 10.92
C GLY A 26 -4.04 19.52 10.68
N ASP A 27 -3.02 20.15 10.08
CA ASP A 27 -3.21 21.48 9.51
C ASP A 27 -3.96 21.37 8.17
N TRP A 28 -5.28 21.42 8.27
CA TRP A 28 -6.16 21.40 7.10
C TRP A 28 -6.15 22.72 6.33
N SER A 29 -5.56 23.80 6.86
CA SER A 29 -5.57 25.11 6.19
C SER A 29 -4.81 25.05 4.85
N PHE A 30 -3.73 24.28 4.78
CA PHE A 30 -3.01 24.03 3.54
C PHE A 30 -3.86 23.26 2.53
N PHE A 31 -4.48 22.15 2.93
CA PHE A 31 -5.39 21.39 2.05
C PHE A 31 -6.54 22.24 1.51
N PHE A 32 -7.10 23.14 2.33
CA PHE A 32 -8.19 24.03 1.91
C PHE A 32 -7.72 25.28 1.13
N SER A 33 -6.41 25.42 0.88
CA SER A 33 -5.91 26.47 0.01
C SER A 33 -6.20 26.15 -1.49
N PRO A 34 -6.20 27.15 -2.38
CA PRO A 34 -6.67 26.96 -3.75
C PRO A 34 -5.94 25.86 -4.54
N LEU A 35 -4.60 25.76 -4.41
CA LEU A 35 -3.80 24.84 -5.22
C LEU A 35 -4.08 23.36 -4.89
N PRO A 36 -3.99 22.89 -3.63
CA PRO A 36 -4.36 21.52 -3.26
C PRO A 36 -5.80 21.15 -3.63
N LEU A 37 -6.77 22.07 -3.51
CA LEU A 37 -8.15 21.81 -3.92
C LEU A 37 -8.29 21.61 -5.43
N VAL A 38 -7.64 22.46 -6.24
CA VAL A 38 -7.64 22.33 -7.71
C VAL A 38 -6.96 21.02 -8.13
N LEU A 39 -5.81 20.68 -7.53
CA LEU A 39 -5.11 19.44 -7.82
C LEU A 39 -5.96 18.23 -7.42
N THR A 40 -6.60 18.24 -6.25
CA THR A 40 -7.49 17.17 -5.79
C THR A 40 -8.66 16.97 -6.75
N ALA A 41 -9.32 18.07 -7.17
CA ALA A 41 -10.40 18.00 -8.15
C ALA A 41 -9.92 17.43 -9.50
N ALA A 42 -8.74 17.85 -9.96
CA ALA A 42 -8.12 17.33 -11.18
C ALA A 42 -7.82 15.82 -11.06
N VAL A 43 -7.27 15.38 -9.93
CA VAL A 43 -6.98 13.97 -9.63
C VAL A 43 -8.24 13.12 -9.66
N VAL A 44 -9.34 13.59 -9.07
CA VAL A 44 -10.64 12.90 -9.12
C VAL A 44 -11.14 12.82 -10.57
N ALA A 45 -11.11 13.93 -11.31
CA ALA A 45 -11.53 13.97 -12.71
C ALA A 45 -10.71 13.01 -13.59
N VAL A 46 -9.38 13.01 -13.43
CA VAL A 46 -8.46 12.10 -14.13
C VAL A 46 -8.77 10.65 -13.78
N THR A 47 -8.99 10.32 -12.51
CA THR A 47 -9.33 8.96 -12.07
C THR A 47 -10.63 8.48 -12.73
N ILE A 48 -11.66 9.34 -12.78
CA ILE A 48 -12.93 9.02 -13.43
C ILE A 48 -12.72 8.81 -14.93
N ALA A 49 -12.03 9.73 -15.61
CA ALA A 49 -11.74 9.63 -17.03
C ALA A 49 -10.94 8.36 -17.35
N TRP A 50 -9.91 8.06 -16.55
CA TRP A 50 -9.09 6.85 -16.64
C TRP A 50 -9.96 5.59 -16.56
N ARG A 51 -10.85 5.52 -15.58
CA ARG A 51 -11.78 4.39 -15.43
C ARG A 51 -12.73 4.27 -16.62
N LEU A 52 -13.31 5.38 -17.09
CA LEU A 52 -14.23 5.38 -18.23
C LEU A 52 -13.55 4.91 -19.53
N VAL A 53 -12.29 5.29 -19.74
CA VAL A 53 -11.50 4.81 -20.88
C VAL A 53 -11.20 3.31 -20.72
N ALA A 54 -10.86 2.85 -19.51
CA ALA A 54 -10.59 1.44 -19.25
C ALA A 54 -11.80 0.52 -19.45
N LEU A 55 -13.02 1.01 -19.24
CA LEU A 55 -14.25 0.26 -19.55
C LEU A 55 -14.41 -0.05 -21.04
N ARG A 56 -13.64 0.61 -21.92
CA ARG A 56 -13.64 0.35 -23.37
C ARG A 56 -12.57 -0.66 -23.82
N VAL A 57 -11.78 -1.19 -22.89
CA VAL A 57 -10.65 -2.07 -23.21
C VAL A 57 -10.82 -3.39 -22.48
N ASP A 58 -11.15 -4.47 -23.20
CA ASP A 58 -11.42 -5.79 -22.59
C ASP A 58 -10.22 -6.74 -22.55
N ARG A 59 -9.00 -6.21 -22.74
CA ARG A 59 -7.75 -6.98 -22.78
C ARG A 59 -6.67 -6.34 -21.90
N PRO A 60 -5.64 -7.10 -21.47
CA PRO A 60 -4.43 -6.51 -20.91
C PRO A 60 -3.89 -5.38 -21.80
N GLU A 61 -3.52 -4.26 -21.18
CA GLU A 61 -3.11 -3.03 -21.85
C GLU A 61 -1.83 -3.19 -22.68
N LEU A 62 -0.87 -3.93 -22.15
CA LEU A 62 0.50 -4.03 -22.63
C LEU A 62 0.80 -5.48 -23.06
N PRO A 63 0.72 -5.79 -24.37
CA PRO A 63 0.86 -7.17 -24.86
C PRO A 63 2.21 -7.82 -24.56
N PHE A 64 3.29 -7.02 -24.48
CA PHE A 64 4.64 -7.53 -24.24
C PHE A 64 4.81 -8.15 -22.83
N LEU A 65 3.93 -7.81 -21.88
CA LEU A 65 3.93 -8.37 -20.54
C LEU A 65 3.19 -9.70 -20.42
N LYS A 66 2.57 -10.21 -21.50
CA LYS A 66 1.80 -11.47 -21.48
C LYS A 66 2.55 -12.64 -20.84
N ARG A 67 3.87 -12.71 -21.00
CA ARG A 67 4.72 -13.76 -20.41
C ARG A 67 4.70 -13.74 -18.87
N LEU A 68 4.56 -12.57 -18.24
CA LEU A 68 4.43 -12.45 -16.80
C LEU A 68 3.19 -13.18 -16.28
N GLY A 69 2.13 -13.29 -17.09
CA GLY A 69 0.91 -14.02 -16.74
C GLY A 69 1.12 -15.49 -16.43
N GLY A 70 2.27 -16.08 -16.80
CA GLY A 70 2.66 -17.42 -16.36
C GLY A 70 2.91 -17.53 -14.86
N LEU A 71 3.23 -16.42 -14.18
CA LEU A 71 3.51 -16.41 -12.74
C LEU A 71 2.27 -16.45 -11.85
N VAL A 72 1.07 -16.33 -12.44
CA VAL A 72 -0.22 -16.27 -11.75
C VAL A 72 -0.36 -17.29 -10.61
N PRO A 73 0.00 -18.57 -10.79
CA PRO A 73 -0.25 -19.57 -9.75
C PRO A 73 0.66 -19.40 -8.51
N TRP A 74 1.83 -18.74 -8.64
CA TRP A 74 2.78 -18.56 -7.54
C TRP A 74 2.69 -17.20 -6.84
N ILE A 75 1.80 -16.31 -7.29
CA ILE A 75 1.63 -14.99 -6.67
C ILE A 75 1.35 -15.06 -5.16
N PRO A 76 0.46 -15.93 -4.65
CA PRO A 76 0.25 -16.03 -3.20
C PRO A 76 1.54 -16.37 -2.45
N ARG A 77 2.37 -17.27 -3.01
CA ARG A 77 3.63 -17.64 -2.38
C ARG A 77 4.61 -16.46 -2.37
N LEU A 78 4.73 -15.74 -3.48
CA LEU A 78 5.60 -14.56 -3.60
C LEU A 78 5.14 -13.43 -2.67
N LEU A 79 3.84 -13.17 -2.56
CA LEU A 79 3.29 -12.22 -1.61
C LEU A 79 3.61 -12.59 -0.16
N GLY A 80 3.49 -13.88 0.19
CA GLY A 80 3.89 -14.40 1.50
C GLY A 80 5.36 -14.14 1.80
N ILE A 81 6.26 -14.34 0.83
CA ILE A 81 7.69 -14.06 0.98
C ILE A 81 7.93 -12.55 1.18
N HIS A 82 7.33 -11.68 0.36
CA HIS A 82 7.52 -10.23 0.49
C HIS A 82 7.05 -9.72 1.86
N LEU A 83 5.87 -10.15 2.31
CA LEU A 83 5.36 -9.79 3.62
C LEU A 83 6.23 -10.37 4.75
N GLY A 84 6.62 -11.64 4.64
CA GLY A 84 7.41 -12.32 5.66
C GLY A 84 8.82 -11.73 5.82
N VAL A 85 9.49 -11.43 4.71
CA VAL A 85 10.81 -10.78 4.72
C VAL A 85 10.71 -9.36 5.28
N ALA A 86 9.65 -8.61 4.93
CA ALA A 86 9.44 -7.27 5.47
C ALA A 86 9.31 -7.29 7.00
N LEU A 87 8.40 -8.13 7.54
CA LEU A 87 8.19 -8.26 8.98
C LEU A 87 9.45 -8.73 9.71
N LEU A 88 10.17 -9.71 9.16
CA LEU A 88 11.41 -10.19 9.77
C LEU A 88 12.51 -9.12 9.76
N ALA A 89 12.64 -8.37 8.67
CA ALA A 89 13.63 -7.31 8.56
C ALA A 89 13.34 -6.14 9.50
N LEU A 90 12.06 -5.74 9.62
CA LEU A 90 11.62 -4.69 10.55
C LEU A 90 11.88 -5.10 12.01
N ALA A 91 11.45 -6.31 12.39
CA ALA A 91 11.71 -6.81 13.73
C ALA A 91 13.22 -6.91 14.05
N ALA A 92 14.05 -7.27 13.06
CA ALA A 92 15.50 -7.31 13.22
C ALA A 92 16.13 -5.92 13.42
N THR A 93 15.50 -4.85 12.93
CA THR A 93 15.91 -3.46 13.17
C THR A 93 15.23 -2.84 14.40
N GLY A 94 14.45 -3.61 15.16
CA GLY A 94 13.69 -3.10 16.31
C GLY A 94 12.43 -2.33 15.93
N ALA A 95 12.06 -2.33 14.64
CA ALA A 95 10.88 -1.67 14.12
C ALA A 95 9.68 -2.63 14.12
N PHE A 96 8.48 -2.11 14.38
CA PHE A 96 7.24 -2.89 14.37
C PHE A 96 6.33 -2.44 13.22
N ILE A 97 6.03 -3.35 12.28
CA ILE A 97 5.15 -3.17 11.11
C ILE A 97 5.62 -2.13 10.07
N THR A 98 6.24 -1.03 10.49
CA THR A 98 6.74 0.05 9.66
C THR A 98 8.03 0.63 10.26
N PRO A 99 8.99 1.13 9.46
CA PRO A 99 10.25 1.67 9.96
C PRO A 99 10.12 2.78 11.00
N SER A 100 9.01 3.52 11.00
CA SER A 100 8.76 4.63 11.92
C SER A 100 8.31 4.24 13.34
N ILE A 101 8.16 2.94 13.63
CA ILE A 101 7.81 2.45 14.98
C ILE A 101 9.00 1.65 15.52
N ASP A 102 10.09 2.33 15.83
CA ASP A 102 11.41 1.78 16.17
C ASP A 102 11.81 1.97 17.65
N HIS A 103 10.93 2.55 18.46
CA HIS A 103 11.18 2.85 19.88
C HIS A 103 10.36 1.96 20.83
N LEU A 104 10.07 0.71 20.44
CA LEU A 104 9.35 -0.23 21.30
C LEU A 104 10.25 -0.78 22.42
N GLU A 105 10.27 -0.08 23.54
CA GLU A 105 11.04 -0.48 24.71
C GLU A 105 10.26 -1.41 25.68
N GLY A 106 11.00 -2.09 26.55
CA GLY A 106 10.46 -2.92 27.61
C GLY A 106 9.95 -4.30 27.15
N VAL A 107 9.42 -5.05 28.11
CA VAL A 107 9.01 -6.46 27.91
C VAL A 107 7.90 -6.58 26.86
N GLY A 108 6.94 -5.64 26.85
CA GLY A 108 5.84 -5.63 25.89
C GLY A 108 6.32 -5.36 24.45
N GLY A 109 7.20 -4.37 24.26
CA GLY A 109 7.79 -4.06 22.96
C GLY A 109 8.59 -5.24 22.40
N ASN A 110 9.48 -5.81 23.21
CA ASN A 110 10.27 -6.99 22.82
C ASN A 110 9.39 -8.21 22.47
N ALA A 111 8.28 -8.41 23.18
CA ALA A 111 7.35 -9.49 22.88
C ALA A 111 6.65 -9.27 21.53
N LEU A 112 6.24 -8.04 21.20
CA LEU A 112 5.64 -7.71 19.90
C LEU A 112 6.63 -7.95 18.75
N LEU A 113 7.88 -7.51 18.90
CA LEU A 113 8.93 -7.73 17.91
C LEU A 113 9.24 -9.22 17.70
N LEU A 114 9.24 -10.01 18.79
CA LEU A 114 9.44 -11.46 18.70
C LEU A 114 8.27 -12.15 17.96
N VAL A 115 7.03 -11.73 18.23
CA VAL A 115 5.84 -12.22 17.52
C VAL A 115 5.91 -11.84 16.04
N GLU A 116 6.27 -10.59 15.73
CA GLU A 116 6.45 -10.13 14.35
C GLU A 116 7.52 -10.95 13.61
N ALA A 117 8.70 -11.15 14.21
CA ALA A 117 9.76 -11.95 13.63
C ALA A 117 9.34 -13.41 13.41
N ALA A 118 8.63 -14.01 14.37
CA ALA A 118 8.12 -15.37 14.26
C ALA A 118 7.11 -15.51 13.11
N LEU A 119 6.20 -14.53 12.95
CA LEU A 119 5.25 -14.48 11.83
C LEU A 119 5.98 -14.26 10.50
N GLY A 120 7.02 -13.42 10.47
CA GLY A 120 7.87 -13.21 9.32
C GLY A 120 8.51 -14.52 8.84
N ILE A 121 9.16 -15.25 9.75
CA ILE A 121 9.75 -16.57 9.48
C ILE A 121 8.67 -17.55 9.01
N TRP A 122 7.52 -17.59 9.69
CA TRP A 122 6.43 -18.51 9.33
C TRP A 122 5.94 -18.27 7.89
N LEU A 123 5.69 -17.02 7.51
CA LEU A 123 5.34 -16.66 6.13
C LEU A 123 6.45 -17.02 5.13
N ILE A 124 7.72 -16.82 5.49
CA ILE A 124 8.86 -17.23 4.65
C ILE A 124 8.92 -18.75 4.50
N THR A 125 8.58 -19.55 5.50
CA THR A 125 8.63 -21.03 5.37
C THR A 125 7.54 -21.61 4.46
N GLY A 126 6.44 -20.89 4.23
CA GLY A 126 5.34 -21.38 3.41
C GLY A 126 4.36 -22.32 4.11
N TRP A 127 4.67 -22.78 5.34
CA TRP A 127 3.84 -23.73 6.07
C TRP A 127 2.56 -23.07 6.58
N GLN A 128 1.37 -23.66 6.33
CA GLN A 128 0.07 -23.14 6.81
C GLN A 128 -0.11 -21.62 6.65
N LEU A 129 0.21 -21.08 5.47
CA LEU A 129 0.32 -19.64 5.26
C LEU A 129 -0.97 -18.85 5.59
N ARG A 130 -2.14 -19.48 5.41
CA ARG A 130 -3.44 -18.91 5.78
C ARG A 130 -3.49 -18.52 7.26
N THR A 131 -3.00 -19.40 8.13
CA THR A 131 -2.98 -19.20 9.58
C THR A 131 -2.00 -18.10 9.96
N ALA A 132 -0.79 -18.11 9.40
CA ALA A 132 0.20 -17.07 9.62
C ALA A 132 -0.32 -15.69 9.19
N ALA A 133 -0.95 -15.60 8.02
CA ALA A 133 -1.55 -14.36 7.52
C ALA A 133 -2.71 -13.87 8.40
N ALA A 134 -3.57 -14.76 8.91
CA ALA A 134 -4.62 -14.39 9.85
C ALA A 134 -4.04 -13.82 11.15
N LEU A 135 -2.93 -14.35 11.64
CA LEU A 135 -2.24 -13.83 12.83
C LEU A 135 -1.56 -12.48 12.55
N VAL A 136 -1.05 -12.22 11.34
CA VAL A 136 -0.57 -10.89 10.96
C VAL A 136 -1.70 -9.85 11.02
N LEU A 137 -2.91 -10.19 10.57
CA LEU A 137 -4.07 -9.29 10.71
C LEU A 137 -4.38 -8.98 12.19
N MET A 138 -4.11 -9.91 13.10
CA MET A 138 -4.30 -9.72 14.54
C MET A 138 -3.26 -8.79 15.17
N LEU A 139 -2.24 -8.33 14.43
CA LEU A 139 -1.32 -7.28 14.86
C LEU A 139 -1.94 -5.88 14.73
N ALA A 140 -3.00 -5.70 13.92
CA ALA A 140 -3.64 -4.41 13.69
C ALA A 140 -4.14 -3.70 14.97
N PRO A 141 -4.79 -4.39 15.94
CA PRO A 141 -5.14 -3.78 17.21
C PRO A 141 -3.93 -3.30 18.00
N ALA A 142 -2.83 -4.06 18.01
CA ALA A 142 -1.59 -3.66 18.68
C ALA A 142 -0.99 -2.41 18.01
N LEU A 143 -0.97 -2.37 16.68
CA LEU A 143 -0.54 -1.20 15.91
C LEU A 143 -1.38 0.04 16.24
N ALA A 144 -2.71 -0.10 16.26
CA ALA A 144 -3.61 1.01 16.58
C ALA A 144 -3.41 1.52 18.01
N LEU A 145 -3.12 0.62 18.97
CA LEU A 145 -2.86 1.00 20.36
C LEU A 145 -1.53 1.73 20.54
N VAL A 146 -0.49 1.32 19.83
CA VAL A 146 0.87 1.83 20.02
C VAL A 146 1.18 3.05 19.15
N ALA A 147 0.62 3.11 17.95
CA ALA A 147 0.92 4.15 16.96
C ALA A 147 -0.33 4.91 16.43
N GLY A 148 -1.53 4.52 16.85
CA GLY A 148 -2.77 5.21 16.49
C GLY A 148 -3.39 4.77 15.15
N TRP A 149 -4.52 5.39 14.81
CA TRP A 149 -5.33 5.03 13.64
C TRP A 149 -4.70 5.43 12.31
N THR A 150 -3.93 6.51 12.29
CA THR A 150 -3.22 6.98 11.10
C THR A 150 -2.19 5.94 10.66
N ALA A 151 -1.36 5.46 11.60
CA ALA A 151 -0.40 4.38 11.40
C ALA A 151 -1.03 3.11 10.81
N LEU A 152 -2.23 2.77 11.31
CA LEU A 152 -2.99 1.63 10.80
C LEU A 152 -3.45 1.86 9.36
N GLY A 153 -3.92 3.07 9.03
CA GLY A 153 -4.32 3.44 7.68
C GLY A 153 -3.15 3.44 6.69
N GLU A 154 -1.99 3.91 7.13
CA GLU A 154 -0.74 3.90 6.38
C GLU A 154 -0.18 2.50 6.14
N SER A 155 -0.36 1.60 7.13
CA SER A 155 0.05 0.20 7.03
C SER A 155 -1.03 -0.69 6.41
N ALA A 156 -2.10 -0.10 5.83
CA ALA A 156 -3.22 -0.86 5.28
C ALA A 156 -2.81 -1.79 4.13
N ASN A 157 -1.70 -1.53 3.45
CA ASN A 157 -1.09 -2.41 2.45
C ASN A 157 -0.67 -3.77 3.05
N LEU A 158 -0.04 -3.80 4.23
CA LEU A 158 0.38 -5.06 4.90
C LEU A 158 -0.86 -5.89 5.27
N ALA A 159 -1.88 -5.24 5.83
CA ALA A 159 -3.16 -5.89 6.12
C ALA A 159 -3.83 -6.42 4.84
N ALA A 160 -3.76 -5.68 3.73
CA ALA A 160 -4.27 -6.11 2.43
C ALA A 160 -3.58 -7.39 1.92
N VAL A 161 -2.25 -7.46 2.02
CA VAL A 161 -1.49 -8.66 1.63
C VAL A 161 -1.86 -9.84 2.52
N ALA A 162 -1.94 -9.63 3.85
CA ALA A 162 -2.36 -10.67 4.77
C ALA A 162 -3.80 -11.16 4.48
N ALA A 163 -4.74 -10.24 4.24
CA ALA A 163 -6.12 -10.57 3.88
C ALA A 163 -6.19 -11.34 2.55
N PHE A 164 -5.40 -10.95 1.55
CA PHE A 164 -5.27 -11.69 0.29
C PHE A 164 -4.84 -13.14 0.57
N LEU A 165 -3.83 -13.37 1.41
CA LEU A 165 -3.31 -14.70 1.74
C LEU A 165 -4.25 -15.53 2.61
N VAL A 166 -5.13 -14.89 3.37
CA VAL A 166 -6.21 -15.58 4.09
C VAL A 166 -7.25 -16.15 3.12
N VAL A 167 -7.58 -15.42 2.06
CA VAL A 167 -8.56 -15.87 1.05
C VAL A 167 -7.92 -16.85 0.07
N VAL A 168 -6.77 -16.47 -0.48
CA VAL A 168 -6.02 -17.18 -1.51
C VAL A 168 -4.64 -17.55 -0.96
N PRO A 169 -4.54 -18.58 -0.09
CA PRO A 169 -3.24 -19.07 0.33
C PRO A 169 -2.53 -19.82 -0.82
N PRO A 170 -1.20 -20.00 -0.73
CA PRO A 170 -0.48 -20.94 -1.58
C PRO A 170 -1.05 -22.35 -1.47
N GLY A 171 -0.91 -23.15 -2.53
CA GLY A 171 -1.26 -24.56 -2.51
C GLY A 171 -0.38 -25.42 -1.60
N PRO A 172 -0.77 -26.69 -1.38
CA PRO A 172 -0.05 -27.61 -0.49
C PRO A 172 1.21 -28.21 -1.12
N ASP A 173 1.49 -27.92 -2.39
CA ASP A 173 2.66 -28.43 -3.10
C ASP A 173 3.94 -27.70 -2.67
N ALA A 174 5.10 -28.25 -3.06
CA ALA A 174 6.40 -27.70 -2.69
C ALA A 174 6.66 -26.28 -3.25
N HIS A 175 5.94 -25.88 -4.30
CA HIS A 175 6.12 -24.60 -4.96
C HIS A 175 5.05 -23.56 -4.57
N GLY A 176 3.98 -23.98 -3.88
CA GLY A 176 2.91 -23.10 -3.41
C GLY A 176 1.98 -22.62 -4.53
N GLU A 177 1.75 -23.45 -5.55
CA GLU A 177 0.85 -23.17 -6.66
C GLU A 177 -0.61 -23.08 -6.19
N ALA A 178 -1.28 -21.96 -6.49
CA ALA A 178 -2.65 -21.70 -6.07
C ALA A 178 -3.64 -21.64 -7.25
N HIS A 179 -4.80 -22.26 -7.06
CA HIS A 179 -5.91 -22.26 -8.01
C HIS A 179 -7.20 -21.75 -7.36
N PRO A 180 -7.29 -20.45 -7.01
CA PRO A 180 -8.49 -19.89 -6.41
C PRO A 180 -9.66 -19.92 -7.39
N SER A 181 -10.88 -20.00 -6.85
CA SER A 181 -12.07 -19.68 -7.62
C SER A 181 -12.03 -18.22 -8.08
N ARG A 182 -12.75 -17.91 -9.17
CA ARG A 182 -12.88 -16.53 -9.68
C ARG A 182 -13.40 -15.56 -8.62
N ALA A 183 -14.33 -16.00 -7.78
CA ALA A 183 -14.93 -15.17 -6.73
C ALA A 183 -13.93 -14.85 -5.61
N GLU A 184 -13.17 -15.85 -5.16
CA GLU A 184 -12.09 -15.64 -4.17
C GLU A 184 -11.05 -14.66 -4.70
N LEU A 185 -10.60 -14.84 -5.94
CA LEU A 185 -9.61 -13.97 -6.56
C LEU A 185 -10.12 -12.52 -6.71
N GLN A 186 -11.40 -12.34 -7.09
CA GLN A 186 -12.02 -11.02 -7.20
C GLN A 186 -12.02 -10.26 -5.87
N TRP A 187 -12.43 -10.91 -4.78
CA TRP A 187 -12.44 -10.30 -3.46
C TRP A 187 -11.04 -10.05 -2.93
N ALA A 188 -10.14 -11.03 -3.06
CA ALA A 188 -8.76 -10.90 -2.63
C ALA A 188 -8.06 -9.74 -3.34
N LEU A 189 -8.20 -9.61 -4.66
CA LEU A 189 -7.64 -8.49 -5.44
C LEU A 189 -8.31 -7.16 -5.14
N LEU A 190 -9.61 -7.15 -4.82
CA LEU A 190 -10.28 -5.92 -4.37
C LEU A 190 -9.70 -5.44 -3.04
N TRP A 191 -9.58 -6.33 -2.04
CA TRP A 191 -9.00 -5.97 -0.75
C TRP A 191 -7.55 -5.54 -0.87
N LEU A 192 -6.76 -6.22 -1.72
CA LEU A 192 -5.38 -5.84 -2.00
C LEU A 192 -5.28 -4.41 -2.54
N ARG A 193 -6.12 -4.05 -3.52
CA ARG A 193 -6.20 -2.69 -4.07
C ARG A 193 -6.71 -1.68 -3.07
N LEU A 194 -7.72 -2.02 -2.28
CA LEU A 194 -8.27 -1.14 -1.25
C LEU A 194 -7.25 -0.85 -0.15
N GLY A 195 -6.47 -1.83 0.30
CA GLY A 195 -5.47 -1.61 1.33
C GLY A 195 -4.29 -0.77 0.84
N VAL A 196 -3.71 -1.10 -0.33
CA VAL A 196 -2.62 -0.27 -0.90
C VAL A 196 -3.08 1.13 -1.26
N GLY A 197 -4.26 1.26 -1.86
CA GLY A 197 -4.80 2.56 -2.19
C GLY A 197 -5.15 3.38 -0.95
N THR A 198 -5.69 2.75 0.10
CA THR A 198 -5.88 3.42 1.39
C THR A 198 -4.55 3.90 1.96
N ALA A 199 -3.51 3.06 1.98
CA ALA A 199 -2.19 3.46 2.46
C ALA A 199 -1.66 4.71 1.73
N LEU A 200 -1.71 4.72 0.39
CA LEU A 200 -1.30 5.87 -0.42
C LEU A 200 -2.15 7.13 -0.16
N ILE A 201 -3.47 6.98 -0.02
CA ILE A 201 -4.36 8.10 0.28
C ILE A 201 -4.07 8.65 1.68
N VAL A 202 -3.90 7.79 2.68
CA VAL A 202 -3.59 8.25 4.03
C VAL A 202 -2.26 8.99 4.04
N LEU A 203 -1.20 8.44 3.42
CA LEU A 203 0.12 9.10 3.26
C LEU A 203 0.00 10.49 2.61
N ALA A 204 -0.76 10.60 1.51
CA ALA A 204 -0.98 11.87 0.82
C ALA A 204 -1.53 12.94 1.77
N PHE A 205 -2.43 12.56 2.67
CA PHE A 205 -3.02 13.49 3.63
C PHE A 205 -2.16 13.68 4.88
N SER A 206 -1.70 12.61 5.51
CA SER A 206 -0.98 12.66 6.79
C SER A 206 0.40 13.31 6.68
N GLU A 207 1.04 13.20 5.52
CA GLU A 207 2.41 13.70 5.32
C GLU A 207 2.48 14.97 4.48
N LYS A 208 1.65 15.11 3.45
CA LYS A 208 1.76 16.23 2.50
C LYS A 208 0.66 17.26 2.71
N LEU A 209 -0.60 16.85 2.46
CA LEU A 209 -1.71 17.79 2.35
C LEU A 209 -2.19 18.36 3.70
N THR A 210 -1.92 17.68 4.81
CA THR A 210 -2.26 18.18 6.17
C THR A 210 -1.04 18.36 7.07
N ASN A 211 0.16 18.24 6.51
CA ASN A 211 1.43 18.41 7.22
C ASN A 211 2.55 18.97 6.32
N PRO A 212 2.31 20.09 5.62
CA PRO A 212 3.26 20.60 4.62
C PRO A 212 4.62 20.98 5.21
N GLY A 213 4.68 21.39 6.49
CA GLY A 213 5.94 21.76 7.14
C GLY A 213 6.93 20.60 7.23
N MET A 214 6.43 19.39 7.48
CA MET A 214 7.24 18.18 7.51
C MET A 214 7.74 17.78 6.11
N ALA A 215 6.88 17.89 5.10
CA ALA A 215 7.26 17.61 3.72
C ALA A 215 8.28 18.62 3.17
N ILE A 216 8.17 19.89 3.57
CA ILE A 216 9.17 20.91 3.25
C ILE A 216 10.51 20.61 3.94
N ASP A 217 10.52 20.28 5.25
CA ASP A 217 11.75 19.89 5.96
C ASP A 217 12.42 18.66 5.30
N THR A 218 11.61 17.69 4.85
CA THR A 218 12.12 16.54 4.09
C THR A 218 12.78 16.97 2.78
N LEU A 219 12.15 17.86 2.01
CA LEU A 219 12.70 18.39 0.76
C LEU A 219 14.00 19.18 0.99
N GLU A 220 14.08 19.95 2.08
CA GLU A 220 15.28 20.71 2.46
C GLU A 220 16.45 19.79 2.84
N ARG A 221 16.18 18.70 3.57
CA ARG A 221 17.21 17.69 3.93
C ARG A 221 17.60 16.81 2.74
N TYR A 222 16.67 16.54 1.83
CA TYR A 222 16.85 15.67 0.68
C TYR A 222 16.49 16.41 -0.63
N PRO A 223 17.28 17.41 -1.05
CA PRO A 223 16.97 18.23 -2.22
C PRO A 223 16.95 17.43 -3.53
N ALA A 224 17.55 16.24 -3.56
CA ALA A 224 17.48 15.32 -4.70
C ALA A 224 16.06 14.80 -4.99
N LEU A 225 15.12 14.96 -4.04
CA LEU A 225 13.70 14.68 -4.25
C LEU A 225 13.02 15.69 -5.19
N ASP A 226 13.59 16.88 -5.35
CA ASP A 226 13.05 17.89 -6.26
C ASP A 226 13.32 17.51 -7.72
N VAL A 227 12.48 16.62 -8.25
CA VAL A 227 12.53 16.18 -9.65
C VAL A 227 12.31 17.32 -10.64
N PHE A 228 11.66 18.42 -10.24
CA PHE A 228 11.48 19.59 -11.10
C PHE A 228 12.79 20.35 -11.24
N ALA A 229 13.52 20.54 -10.15
CA ALA A 229 14.85 21.15 -10.18
C ALA A 229 15.82 20.37 -11.07
N LEU A 230 15.74 19.02 -11.10
CA LEU A 230 16.57 18.17 -11.96
C LEU A 230 16.37 18.44 -13.46
N VAL A 231 15.20 18.95 -13.86
CA VAL A 231 14.88 19.30 -15.26
C VAL A 231 14.85 20.82 -15.50
N GLY A 232 15.36 21.61 -14.55
CA GLY A 232 15.44 23.07 -14.66
C GLY A 232 14.12 23.80 -14.45
N ILE A 233 13.12 23.16 -13.84
CA ILE A 233 11.83 23.75 -13.49
C ILE A 233 11.88 24.14 -12.01
N ASN A 234 11.71 25.43 -11.71
CA ASN A 234 11.64 25.91 -10.34
C ASN A 234 10.17 26.01 -9.88
N VAL A 235 9.83 25.25 -8.85
CA VAL A 235 8.54 25.30 -8.15
C VAL A 235 8.77 25.74 -6.71
N SER A 236 7.80 26.40 -6.07
CA SER A 236 7.92 26.68 -4.64
C SER A 236 7.82 25.37 -3.83
N PRO A 237 8.42 25.29 -2.63
CA PRO A 237 8.31 24.10 -1.78
C PRO A 237 6.85 23.69 -1.51
N GLU A 238 5.96 24.65 -1.29
CA GLU A 238 4.54 24.39 -1.07
C GLU A 238 3.86 23.82 -2.31
N ALA A 239 4.22 24.32 -3.50
CA ALA A 239 3.71 23.79 -4.76
C ALA A 239 4.21 22.37 -5.01
N PHE A 240 5.50 22.10 -4.72
CA PHE A 240 6.07 20.76 -4.78
C PHE A 240 5.30 19.79 -3.88
N VAL A 241 5.10 20.15 -2.60
CA VAL A 241 4.37 19.33 -1.62
C VAL A 241 2.93 19.08 -2.06
N ALA A 242 2.23 20.10 -2.58
CA ALA A 242 0.88 19.94 -3.10
C ALA A 242 0.82 18.97 -4.29
N ILE A 243 1.79 19.04 -5.21
CA ILE A 243 1.90 18.15 -6.36
C ILE A 243 2.26 16.72 -5.92
N ALA A 244 3.18 16.56 -4.98
CA ALA A 244 3.57 15.26 -4.42
C ALA A 244 2.37 14.58 -3.75
N GLY A 245 1.67 15.29 -2.86
CA GLY A 245 0.45 14.78 -2.22
C GLY A 245 -0.66 14.45 -3.21
N ALA A 246 -0.87 15.29 -4.24
CA ALA A 246 -1.83 14.99 -5.31
C ALA A 246 -1.43 13.76 -6.14
N THR A 247 -0.13 13.53 -6.32
CA THR A 247 0.40 12.37 -7.05
C THR A 247 0.18 11.07 -6.27
N GLU A 248 0.44 11.06 -4.97
CA GLU A 248 0.13 9.93 -4.08
C GLU A 248 -1.37 9.62 -4.04
N LEU A 249 -2.21 10.66 -3.91
CA LEU A 249 -3.65 10.54 -3.98
C LEU A 249 -4.11 9.95 -5.32
N LEU A 250 -3.54 10.41 -6.44
CA LEU A 250 -3.82 9.87 -7.76
C LEU A 250 -3.49 8.38 -7.82
N PHE A 251 -2.29 7.97 -7.40
CA PHE A 251 -1.92 6.56 -7.42
C PHE A 251 -2.84 5.71 -6.54
N GLY A 252 -3.19 6.19 -5.36
CA GLY A 252 -4.13 5.50 -4.48
C GLY A 252 -5.48 5.26 -5.15
N LEU A 253 -6.04 6.29 -5.79
CA LEU A 253 -7.32 6.19 -6.51
C LEU A 253 -7.24 5.33 -7.78
N LEU A 254 -6.15 5.42 -8.55
CA LEU A 254 -5.92 4.59 -9.72
C LEU A 254 -5.82 3.11 -9.34
N VAL A 255 -5.06 2.78 -8.28
CA VAL A 255 -4.95 1.40 -7.75
C VAL A 255 -6.31 0.90 -7.27
N ILE A 256 -7.06 1.68 -6.48
CA ILE A 256 -8.42 1.30 -6.04
C ILE A 256 -9.34 1.04 -7.22
N SER A 257 -9.25 1.84 -8.27
CA SER A 257 -10.05 1.63 -9.47
C SER A 257 -9.77 0.26 -10.09
N GLY A 258 -8.53 -0.24 -10.04
CA GLY A 258 -8.11 -1.46 -10.75
C GLY A 258 -8.18 -1.32 -12.27
N ALA A 259 -8.39 -0.10 -12.80
CA ALA A 259 -8.36 0.20 -14.22
C ALA A 259 -6.92 0.36 -14.71
N PHE A 260 -6.64 -0.23 -15.88
CA PHE A 260 -5.31 -0.25 -16.48
C PHE A 260 -4.17 -0.64 -15.51
N PRO A 261 -4.27 -1.78 -14.81
CA PRO A 261 -3.35 -2.15 -13.75
C PRO A 261 -1.89 -2.24 -14.20
N GLN A 262 -1.61 -2.64 -15.45
CA GLN A 262 -0.23 -2.73 -15.91
C GLN A 262 0.41 -1.34 -16.03
N VAL A 263 -0.32 -0.39 -16.61
CA VAL A 263 0.15 0.99 -16.75
C VAL A 263 0.24 1.68 -15.39
N ALA A 264 -0.80 1.54 -14.57
CA ALA A 264 -0.83 2.14 -13.23
C ALA A 264 0.36 1.67 -12.37
N VAL A 265 0.63 0.36 -12.35
CA VAL A 265 1.77 -0.20 -11.61
C VAL A 265 3.11 0.28 -12.18
N LEU A 266 3.32 0.20 -13.49
CA LEU A 266 4.61 0.61 -14.08
C LEU A 266 4.92 2.10 -13.86
N VAL A 267 3.90 2.97 -13.91
CA VAL A 267 4.07 4.39 -13.62
C VAL A 267 4.33 4.59 -12.12
N ALA A 268 3.58 3.94 -11.23
CA ALA A 268 3.79 4.03 -9.79
C ALA A 268 5.18 3.50 -9.36
N MET A 269 5.73 2.51 -10.06
CA MET A 269 7.07 2.00 -9.78
C MET A 269 8.17 3.06 -9.96
N VAL A 270 7.97 4.10 -10.78
CA VAL A 270 9.00 5.14 -11.01
C VAL A 270 9.36 5.88 -9.72
N PRO A 271 8.42 6.56 -9.03
CA PRO A 271 8.75 7.26 -7.78
C PRO A 271 9.21 6.29 -6.68
N PHE A 272 8.59 5.11 -6.53
CA PHE A 272 8.99 4.11 -5.53
C PHE A 272 10.44 3.61 -5.72
N ASN A 273 10.90 3.44 -6.96
CA ASN A 273 12.29 3.06 -7.24
C ASN A 273 13.23 4.27 -7.15
N ALA A 274 12.76 5.47 -7.51
CA ALA A 274 13.56 6.68 -7.35
C ALA A 274 13.90 6.93 -5.87
N THR A 275 12.91 6.84 -4.98
CA THR A 275 13.13 6.96 -3.54
C THR A 275 14.00 5.82 -3.00
N LEU A 276 13.86 4.59 -3.53
CA LEU A 276 14.75 3.47 -3.19
C LEU A 276 16.23 3.77 -3.47
N LEU A 277 16.53 4.38 -4.61
CA LEU A 277 17.90 4.77 -4.97
C LEU A 277 18.45 5.87 -4.05
N LEU A 278 17.58 6.74 -3.53
CA LEU A 278 17.98 7.86 -2.67
C LEU A 278 18.12 7.45 -1.19
N PHE A 279 17.23 6.59 -0.70
CA PHE A 279 17.08 6.28 0.72
C PHE A 279 17.55 4.88 1.14
N GLY A 280 17.83 4.00 0.18
CA GLY A 280 18.52 2.73 0.44
C GLY A 280 17.70 1.70 1.21
N GLN A 281 18.29 1.15 2.29
CA GLN A 281 17.76 -0.06 2.94
C GLN A 281 16.41 0.18 3.65
N THR A 282 16.25 1.30 4.36
CA THR A 282 15.00 1.63 5.07
C THR A 282 13.81 1.62 4.10
N GLU A 283 14.03 2.27 2.95
CA GLU A 283 13.09 2.34 1.86
C GLU A 283 12.76 0.98 1.26
N MET A 284 13.80 0.16 1.04
CA MET A 284 13.65 -1.20 0.52
C MET A 284 12.75 -2.05 1.43
N VAL A 285 13.00 -2.02 2.74
CA VAL A 285 12.27 -2.82 3.72
C VAL A 285 10.82 -2.33 3.84
N GLY A 286 10.61 -1.02 3.98
CA GLY A 286 9.27 -0.44 4.10
C GLY A 286 8.40 -0.66 2.85
N HIS A 287 9.00 -0.67 1.67
CA HIS A 287 8.27 -0.88 0.41
C HIS A 287 8.20 -2.32 -0.07
N LEU A 288 8.84 -3.28 0.59
CA LEU A 288 8.85 -4.68 0.16
C LEU A 288 7.44 -5.28 0.00
N PRO A 289 6.47 -5.05 0.93
CA PRO A 289 5.10 -5.50 0.74
C PRO A 289 4.41 -4.82 -0.47
N VAL A 290 4.71 -3.54 -0.72
CA VAL A 290 4.17 -2.79 -1.87
C VAL A 290 4.69 -3.37 -3.18
N TYR A 291 5.99 -3.69 -3.28
CA TYR A 291 6.55 -4.37 -4.44
C TYR A 291 5.89 -5.72 -4.70
N GLY A 292 5.57 -6.48 -3.65
CA GLY A 292 4.78 -7.69 -3.74
C GLY A 292 3.39 -7.45 -4.36
N VAL A 293 2.71 -6.39 -3.93
CA VAL A 293 1.39 -6.01 -4.51
C VAL A 293 1.52 -5.57 -5.95
N PHE A 294 2.51 -4.75 -6.30
CA PHE A 294 2.77 -4.34 -7.68
C PHE A 294 3.02 -5.55 -8.57
N LEU A 295 3.82 -6.52 -8.13
CA LEU A 295 4.01 -7.78 -8.82
C LEU A 295 2.69 -8.53 -9.02
N ALA A 296 1.88 -8.66 -7.96
CA ALA A 296 0.58 -9.33 -8.03
C ALA A 296 -0.36 -8.66 -9.05
N LEU A 297 -0.55 -7.35 -8.95
CA LEU A 297 -1.42 -6.59 -9.85
C LEU A 297 -0.93 -6.63 -11.31
N LEU A 298 0.38 -6.55 -11.52
CA LEU A 298 1.00 -6.63 -12.84
C LEU A 298 0.81 -8.03 -13.46
N VAL A 299 1.07 -9.09 -12.69
CA VAL A 299 0.95 -10.48 -13.18
C VAL A 299 -0.50 -10.86 -13.44
N TYR A 300 -1.41 -10.64 -12.48
CA TYR A 300 -2.84 -10.92 -12.68
C TYR A 300 -3.44 -10.03 -13.77
N GLY A 301 -2.97 -8.78 -13.92
CA GLY A 301 -3.37 -7.86 -14.98
C GLY A 301 -2.82 -8.22 -16.36
N SER A 302 -1.76 -9.04 -16.43
CA SER A 302 -1.12 -9.47 -17.68
C SER A 302 -1.66 -10.79 -18.24
N ASN A 303 -2.49 -11.50 -17.49
CA ASN A 303 -3.12 -12.75 -17.89
C ASN A 303 -4.58 -12.52 -18.31
N ALA A 304 -4.97 -13.04 -19.48
CA ALA A 304 -6.30 -12.80 -20.06
C ALA A 304 -7.46 -13.33 -19.20
N GLU A 305 -7.24 -14.39 -18.43
CA GLU A 305 -8.25 -15.01 -17.58
C GLU A 305 -8.44 -14.25 -16.27
N THR A 306 -7.37 -13.66 -15.72
CA THR A 306 -7.39 -12.98 -14.42
C THR A 306 -7.47 -11.45 -14.51
N ALA A 307 -7.18 -10.84 -15.65
CA ALA A 307 -7.20 -9.38 -15.80
C ALA A 307 -8.58 -8.79 -15.49
N GLY A 308 -9.65 -9.52 -15.82
CA GLY A 308 -11.02 -9.14 -15.45
C GLY A 308 -11.28 -9.14 -13.94
N ALA A 309 -10.58 -9.98 -13.16
CA ALA A 309 -10.69 -10.02 -11.71
C ALA A 309 -10.01 -8.82 -11.04
N VAL A 310 -8.87 -8.35 -11.59
CA VAL A 310 -8.19 -7.13 -11.11
C VAL A 310 -9.09 -5.91 -11.24
N ARG A 311 -9.82 -5.79 -12.35
CA ARG A 311 -10.69 -4.65 -12.67
C ARG A 311 -12.04 -4.68 -11.97
N TRP A 312 -12.38 -5.82 -11.37
CA TRP A 312 -13.70 -6.07 -10.84
C TRP A 312 -14.05 -5.12 -9.69
N LEU A 313 -15.29 -4.65 -9.67
CA LEU A 313 -15.89 -3.93 -8.55
C LEU A 313 -17.26 -4.57 -8.25
N PRO A 314 -17.67 -4.66 -6.97
CA PRO A 314 -19.00 -5.15 -6.61
C PRO A 314 -20.08 -4.28 -7.26
N SER A 315 -21.01 -4.88 -8.00
CA SER A 315 -22.17 -4.19 -8.54
C SER A 315 -23.45 -4.77 -7.95
N ARG A 316 -24.42 -3.92 -7.58
CA ARG A 316 -25.69 -4.33 -6.95
C ARG A 316 -26.64 -5.09 -7.90
N VAL A 317 -26.29 -5.26 -9.16
CA VAL A 317 -27.19 -5.76 -10.23
C VAL A 317 -27.21 -7.29 -10.33
N ALA A 318 -26.30 -8.00 -9.66
CA ALA A 318 -26.11 -9.46 -9.83
C ALA A 318 -27.15 -10.37 -9.10
N HIS A 319 -28.24 -9.85 -8.55
CA HIS A 319 -29.25 -10.65 -7.82
C HIS A 319 -30.59 -10.89 -8.54
N ARG A 320 -30.69 -10.65 -9.86
CA ARG A 320 -31.89 -11.00 -10.63
C ARG A 320 -31.57 -11.90 -11.81
N ALA A 321 -31.41 -13.20 -11.58
CA ALA A 321 -31.72 -14.24 -12.56
C ALA A 321 -31.64 -15.65 -11.94
N VAL A 322 -32.76 -16.15 -11.39
CA VAL A 322 -33.23 -17.52 -11.63
C VAL A 322 -34.77 -17.46 -11.60
N PRO A 323 -35.49 -17.55 -12.74
CA PRO A 323 -36.86 -18.01 -12.70
C PRO A 323 -36.83 -19.50 -12.34
N ALA A 324 -37.56 -19.87 -11.28
CA ALA A 324 -37.82 -21.27 -10.96
C ALA A 324 -38.49 -21.94 -12.15
N VAL A 325 -37.80 -22.89 -12.78
CA VAL A 325 -38.46 -23.83 -13.68
C VAL A 325 -39.14 -24.85 -12.79
N ALA A 326 -40.46 -24.70 -12.64
CA ALA A 326 -41.33 -25.74 -12.16
C ALA A 326 -41.52 -26.77 -13.27
N ALA A 327 -41.18 -28.03 -12.97
CA ALA A 327 -41.71 -29.23 -13.62
C ALA A 327 -41.75 -30.34 -12.56
#